data_AF-A0A430UPR8-F1
#
_entry.id   AF-A0A430UPR8-F1
#
_cell.length_a   1.000
_cell.length_b   1.000
_cell.length_c   1.000
_cell.angle_alpha   90.00
_cell.angle_beta   90.00
_cell.angle_gamma   90.00
#
_symmetry.space_group_name_H-M   'P 1'
#
loop_
_entity.id
_entity.type
_entity.pdbx_description
1 polymer ?
#
loop_
_entity_poly.entity_id
_entity_poly.type
_entity_poly.pdbx_seq_one_letter_code
_entity_poly.pdbx_strand_id
1 'polypeptide(L)'
;MRFPLHNAPLWAEALSDVGASIGFSALALEVARTGEALWVGFFAALGYLTLGPLLFLSPWVERQGLARALLELRLARGLLFLPLPFLPREAALLVFYAYPLMVLTDLALVAWEGLLVRRGRGRLAERSGKLYAAWEVGGLVGVGLGPALFAL
;
A
#
# COMPACT_ATOMS: atom_id res chain seq x y z
N MET A 1 -14.97 27.94 -8.41
CA MET A 1 -15.27 27.25 -7.14
C MET A 1 -13.97 26.70 -6.55
N ARG A 2 -13.48 27.24 -5.43
CA ARG A 2 -12.34 26.64 -4.70
C ARG A 2 -12.93 25.63 -3.71
N PHE A 3 -12.82 24.33 -4.02
CA PHE A 3 -13.09 23.29 -3.02
C PHE A 3 -12.15 23.52 -1.82
N PRO A 4 -12.61 23.37 -0.57
CA PRO A 4 -11.76 23.51 0.60
C PRO A 4 -10.82 22.30 0.66
N LEU A 5 -9.69 22.37 -0.04
CA LEU A 5 -8.64 21.35 -0.08
C LEU A 5 -7.86 21.22 1.25
N HIS A 6 -8.39 21.72 2.36
CA HIS A 6 -7.73 21.64 3.67
C HIS A 6 -7.56 20.19 4.14
N ASN A 7 -8.52 19.33 3.78
CA ASN A 7 -8.54 17.91 4.15
C ASN A 7 -8.09 16.98 3.00
N ALA A 8 -7.76 17.53 1.83
CA ALA A 8 -7.30 16.74 0.69
C ALA A 8 -6.15 15.77 1.02
N PRO A 9 -5.11 16.14 1.79
CA PRO A 9 -4.07 15.19 2.16
C PRO A 9 -4.58 14.08 3.10
N LEU A 10 -5.55 14.36 3.99
CA LEU A 10 -6.15 13.33 4.86
C LEU A 10 -6.96 12.32 4.05
N TRP A 11 -7.77 12.79 3.11
CA TRP A 11 -8.52 11.92 2.21
C TRP A 11 -7.60 11.11 1.30
N ALA A 12 -6.52 11.71 0.81
CA ALA A 12 -5.53 11.01 0.00
C ALA A 12 -4.78 9.93 0.78
N GLU A 13 -4.47 10.19 2.06
CA GLU A 13 -3.87 9.22 2.98
C GLU A 13 -4.80 8.02 3.19
N ALA A 14 -6.02 8.29 3.66
CA ALA A 14 -7.01 7.27 3.95
C ALA A 14 -7.33 6.43 2.71
N LEU A 15 -7.59 7.05 1.56
CA LEU A 15 -7.95 6.33 0.34
C LEU A 15 -6.79 5.50 -0.22
N SER A 16 -5.55 5.99 -0.07
CA SER A 16 -4.36 5.24 -0.46
C SER A 16 -4.23 3.95 0.35
N ASP A 17 -4.54 4.02 1.65
CA ASP A 17 -4.44 2.87 2.55
C ASP A 17 -5.63 1.92 2.42
N VAL A 18 -6.86 2.43 2.24
CA VAL A 18 -8.05 1.61 1.91
C VAL A 18 -7.74 0.71 0.71
N GLY A 19 -7.24 1.28 -0.39
CA GLY A 19 -6.98 0.51 -1.61
C GLY A 19 -5.92 -0.57 -1.43
N ALA A 20 -4.84 -0.27 -0.70
CA ALA A 20 -3.80 -1.25 -0.38
C ALA A 20 -4.35 -2.36 0.53
N SER A 21 -5.06 -1.97 1.58
CA SER A 21 -5.58 -2.87 2.60
C SER A 21 -6.66 -3.81 2.05
N ILE A 22 -7.55 -3.34 1.16
CA ILE A 22 -8.48 -4.21 0.42
C ILE A 22 -7.73 -5.29 -0.35
N GLY A 23 -6.69 -4.90 -1.11
CA GLY A 23 -5.92 -5.82 -1.94
C GLY A 23 -5.15 -6.86 -1.12
N PHE A 24 -4.46 -6.44 -0.06
CA PHE A 24 -3.68 -7.34 0.79
C PHE A 24 -4.53 -8.22 1.70
N SER A 25 -5.66 -7.73 2.22
CA SER A 25 -6.57 -8.56 3.02
C SER A 25 -7.26 -9.64 2.17
N ALA A 26 -7.63 -9.32 0.92
CA ALA A 26 -8.12 -10.32 -0.03
C ALA A 26 -7.04 -11.37 -0.34
N LEU A 27 -5.81 -10.95 -0.65
CA LEU A 27 -4.68 -11.86 -0.86
C LEU A 27 -4.39 -12.73 0.36
N ALA A 28 -4.42 -12.16 1.56
CA ALA A 28 -4.22 -12.89 2.82
C ALA A 28 -5.27 -13.99 3.00
N LEU A 29 -6.54 -13.69 2.69
CA LEU A 29 -7.62 -14.67 2.73
C LEU A 29 -7.41 -15.79 1.72
N GLU A 30 -7.02 -15.46 0.48
CA GLU A 30 -6.73 -16.46 -0.56
C GLU A 30 -5.57 -17.37 -0.18
N VAL A 31 -4.49 -16.81 0.35
CA VAL A 31 -3.35 -17.60 0.88
C VAL A 31 -3.81 -18.47 2.05
N ALA A 32 -4.61 -17.94 2.98
CA ALA A 32 -5.13 -18.70 4.12
C ALA A 32 -6.07 -19.85 3.70
N ARG A 33 -6.88 -19.65 2.65
CA ARG A 33 -7.80 -20.67 2.11
C ARG A 33 -7.10 -21.92 1.61
N THR A 34 -5.82 -21.83 1.24
CA THR A 34 -5.02 -22.99 0.81
C THR A 34 -4.69 -23.95 1.96
N GLY A 35 -4.74 -23.49 3.21
CA GLY A 35 -4.38 -24.28 4.39
C GLY A 35 -2.87 -24.47 4.62
N GLU A 36 -2.02 -23.88 3.78
CA GLU A 36 -0.57 -24.05 3.87
C GLU A 36 0.06 -23.06 4.87
N ALA A 37 0.22 -23.50 6.13
CA ALA A 37 0.69 -22.65 7.24
C ALA A 37 2.04 -21.95 6.98
N LEU A 38 2.97 -22.60 6.26
CA LEU A 38 4.25 -22.01 5.87
C LEU A 38 4.04 -20.72 5.07
N TRP A 39 3.19 -20.77 4.04
CA TRP A 39 2.95 -19.65 3.14
C TRP A 39 2.13 -18.55 3.80
N VAL A 40 1.22 -18.89 4.71
CA VAL A 40 0.52 -17.90 5.56
C VAL A 40 1.53 -17.13 6.43
N GLY A 41 2.45 -17.85 7.08
CA GLY A 41 3.52 -17.23 7.87
C GLY A 41 4.45 -16.37 7.02
N PHE A 42 4.84 -16.85 5.84
CA PHE A 42 5.68 -16.09 4.92
C PHE A 42 4.98 -14.84 4.39
N PHE A 43 3.68 -14.93 4.04
CA PHE A 43 2.86 -13.79 3.64
C PHE A 43 2.85 -12.71 4.72
N ALA A 44 2.63 -13.09 5.98
CA ALA A 44 2.66 -12.17 7.11
C ALA A 44 4.04 -11.51 7.31
N ALA A 45 5.12 -12.21 6.94
CA ALA A 45 6.48 -11.70 7.02
C ALA A 45 6.89 -10.79 5.83
N LEU A 46 6.11 -10.71 4.75
CA LEU A 46 6.49 -9.99 3.52
C LEU A 46 6.84 -8.53 3.77
N GLY A 47 6.14 -7.85 4.67
CA GLY A 47 6.41 -6.44 5.01
C GLY A 47 7.80 -6.20 5.61
N TYR A 48 8.43 -7.22 6.21
CA TYR A 48 9.80 -7.12 6.69
C TYR A 48 10.83 -7.34 5.58
N LEU A 49 10.45 -8.09 4.54
CA LEU A 49 11.34 -8.41 3.42
C LEU A 49 11.51 -7.24 2.45
N THR A 50 10.63 -6.23 2.50
CA THR A 50 10.73 -5.03 1.66
C THR A 50 11.80 -4.04 2.11
N LEU A 51 12.37 -4.20 3.31
CA LEU A 51 13.45 -3.35 3.82
C LEU A 51 14.64 -3.26 2.85
N GLY A 52 15.05 -4.39 2.27
CA GLY A 52 16.12 -4.41 1.26
C GLY A 52 15.77 -3.52 0.06
N PRO A 53 14.70 -3.83 -0.70
CA PRO A 53 14.23 -2.99 -1.79
C PRO A 53 14.07 -1.51 -1.43
N LEU A 54 13.55 -1.19 -0.24
CA LEU A 54 13.40 0.18 0.22
C LEU A 54 14.74 0.89 0.35
N LEU A 55 15.74 0.27 0.99
CA LEU A 55 17.06 0.87 1.16
C LEU A 55 17.75 1.13 -0.19
N PHE A 56 17.59 0.23 -1.15
CA PHE A 56 18.24 0.35 -2.46
C PHE A 56 17.49 1.28 -3.44
N LEU A 57 16.16 1.24 -3.44
CA LEU A 57 15.34 1.92 -4.45
C LEU A 57 14.84 3.30 -3.99
N SER A 58 14.76 3.57 -2.67
CA SER A 58 14.35 4.90 -2.18
C SER A 58 15.21 6.04 -2.74
N PRO A 59 16.56 5.97 -2.75
CA PRO A 59 17.37 7.03 -3.34
C PRO A 59 17.09 7.26 -4.83
N TRP A 60 16.73 6.21 -5.57
CA TRP A 60 16.37 6.30 -6.98
C TRP A 60 14.99 6.97 -7.17
N VAL A 61 14.02 6.60 -6.33
CA VAL A 61 12.68 7.23 -6.25
C VAL A 61 12.81 8.74 -6.01
N GLU A 62 13.70 9.16 -5.12
CA GLU A 62 13.91 10.58 -4.86
C GLU A 62 14.47 11.35 -6.07
N ARG A 63 15.37 10.72 -6.83
CA ARG A 63 16.01 11.31 -8.03
C ARG A 63 15.05 11.49 -9.20
N GLN A 64 14.05 10.61 -9.34
CA GLN A 64 13.00 10.65 -10.36
C GLN A 64 12.03 11.84 -10.21
N GLY A 65 12.02 12.45 -9.02
CA GLY A 65 11.00 13.42 -8.61
C GLY A 65 9.82 12.71 -7.95
N LEU A 66 9.67 12.95 -6.65
CA LEU A 66 8.75 12.21 -5.77
C LEU A 66 7.29 12.16 -6.25
N ALA A 67 6.77 13.25 -6.81
CA ALA A 67 5.38 13.29 -7.31
C ALA A 67 5.17 12.37 -8.52
N ARG A 68 6.15 12.34 -9.43
CA ARG A 68 6.13 11.47 -10.59
C ARG A 68 6.30 10.02 -10.17
N ALA A 69 7.29 9.74 -9.32
CA ALA A 69 7.55 8.39 -8.82
C ALA A 69 6.33 7.83 -8.06
N LEU A 70 5.68 8.63 -7.20
CA LEU A 70 4.46 8.22 -6.51
C LEU A 70 3.35 7.80 -7.48
N LEU A 71 3.15 8.56 -8.56
CA LEU A 71 2.13 8.22 -9.57
C LEU A 71 2.49 6.92 -10.28
N GLU A 72 3.74 6.78 -10.75
CA GLU A 72 4.22 5.59 -11.46
C GLU A 72 4.11 4.33 -10.57
N LEU A 73 4.49 4.42 -9.30
CA LEU A 73 4.40 3.31 -8.34
C LEU A 73 2.94 2.91 -8.08
N ARG A 74 2.03 3.87 -7.92
CA ARG A 74 0.60 3.60 -7.73
C ARG A 74 -0.04 2.97 -8.96
N LEU A 75 0.34 3.43 -10.16
CA LEU A 75 -0.13 2.85 -11.42
C LEU A 75 0.40 1.44 -11.60
N ALA A 76 1.70 1.22 -11.38
CA ALA A 76 2.31 -0.10 -11.44
C ALA A 76 1.63 -1.07 -10.46
N ARG A 77 1.36 -0.62 -9.23
CA ARG A 77 0.60 -1.41 -8.24
C ARG A 77 -0.82 -1.73 -8.73
N GLY A 78 -1.53 -0.74 -9.27
CA GLY A 78 -2.88 -0.96 -9.82
C GLY A 78 -2.87 -1.96 -10.98
N LEU A 79 -1.88 -1.89 -11.87
CA LEU A 79 -1.70 -2.85 -12.96
C LEU A 79 -1.40 -4.26 -12.43
N LEU A 80 -0.61 -4.38 -11.36
CA LEU A 80 -0.39 -5.66 -10.68
C LEU A 80 -1.63 -6.14 -9.90
N PHE A 81 -2.65 -5.34 -9.63
CA PHE A 81 -3.90 -5.90 -9.09
C PHE A 81 -4.82 -6.47 -10.17
N LEU A 82 -4.71 -6.03 -11.43
CA LEU A 82 -5.60 -6.45 -12.52
C LEU A 82 -5.63 -7.97 -12.79
N PRO A 83 -4.50 -8.69 -12.85
CA PRO A 83 -4.54 -10.12 -13.18
C PRO A 83 -4.92 -11.00 -11.98
N LEU A 84 -5.00 -10.44 -10.77
CA LEU A 84 -5.23 -11.19 -9.52
C LEU A 84 -6.43 -12.16 -9.59
N PRO A 85 -7.60 -11.81 -10.15
CA PRO A 85 -8.73 -12.74 -10.25
C PRO A 85 -8.44 -13.99 -11.08
N PHE A 86 -7.51 -13.89 -12.04
CA PHE A 86 -7.17 -14.93 -13.00
C PHE A 86 -5.96 -15.78 -12.59
N LEU A 87 -5.28 -15.44 -11.49
CA LEU A 87 -4.12 -16.20 -11.02
C LEU A 87 -4.55 -17.56 -10.43
N PRO A 88 -3.72 -18.61 -10.60
CA PRO A 88 -3.89 -19.86 -9.87
C PRO A 88 -3.91 -19.62 -8.36
N ARG A 89 -4.77 -20.35 -7.63
CA ARG A 89 -4.93 -20.22 -6.17
C ARG A 89 -3.93 -21.06 -5.39
N GLU A 90 -2.70 -21.10 -5.88
CA GLU A 90 -1.56 -21.77 -5.24
C GLU A 90 -0.90 -20.79 -4.26
N ALA A 91 -0.71 -21.22 -3.01
CA ALA A 91 -0.24 -20.34 -1.94
C ALA A 91 1.10 -19.68 -2.28
N ALA A 92 2.06 -20.49 -2.76
CA ALA A 92 3.38 -20.03 -3.17
C ALA A 92 3.28 -18.93 -4.24
N LEU A 93 2.49 -19.17 -5.29
CA LEU A 93 2.33 -18.22 -6.40
C LEU A 93 1.73 -16.90 -5.91
N LEU A 94 0.67 -16.96 -5.10
CA LEU A 94 0.03 -15.76 -4.54
C LEU A 94 0.99 -14.97 -3.65
N VAL A 95 1.82 -15.64 -2.85
CA VAL A 95 2.83 -15.03 -1.99
C VAL A 95 3.94 -14.36 -2.82
N PHE A 96 4.49 -15.06 -3.80
CA PHE A 96 5.49 -14.49 -4.72
C PHE A 96 4.93 -13.32 -5.51
N TYR A 97 3.64 -13.37 -5.86
CA TYR A 97 2.92 -12.29 -6.52
C TYR A 97 2.68 -11.08 -5.59
N ALA A 98 2.42 -11.33 -4.31
CA ALA A 98 2.21 -10.28 -3.32
C ALA A 98 3.48 -9.49 -2.98
N TYR A 99 4.66 -10.10 -3.12
CA TYR A 99 5.92 -9.43 -2.83
C TYR A 99 6.17 -8.13 -3.64
N PRO A 100 6.11 -8.12 -4.99
CA PRO A 100 6.26 -6.88 -5.76
C PRO A 100 5.15 -5.86 -5.44
N LEU A 101 3.92 -6.30 -5.15
CA LEU A 101 2.84 -5.40 -4.69
C LEU A 101 3.21 -4.69 -3.38
N MET A 102 3.83 -5.41 -2.44
CA MET A 102 4.28 -4.86 -1.16
C MET A 102 5.40 -3.85 -1.38
N VAL A 103 6.41 -4.21 -2.16
CA VAL A 103 7.54 -3.31 -2.50
C VAL A 103 7.05 -2.01 -3.15
N LEU A 104 6.12 -2.09 -4.10
CA LEU A 104 5.55 -0.89 -4.74
C LEU A 104 4.74 -0.04 -3.76
N THR A 105 4.03 -0.67 -2.83
CA THR A 105 3.26 0.02 -1.79
C THR A 105 4.18 0.80 -0.86
N ASP A 106 5.26 0.17 -0.39
CA ASP A 106 6.18 0.81 0.54
C ASP A 106 7.01 1.92 -0.14
N LEU A 107 7.44 1.72 -1.39
CA LEU A 107 8.11 2.78 -2.15
C LEU A 107 7.17 3.96 -2.42
N ALA A 108 5.87 3.70 -2.65
CA ALA A 108 4.89 4.75 -2.81
C ALA A 108 4.70 5.52 -1.49
N LEU A 109 4.75 4.84 -0.34
CA LEU A 109 4.73 5.49 0.97
C LEU A 109 5.95 6.40 1.14
N VAL A 110 7.17 5.92 0.83
CA VAL A 110 8.40 6.75 0.87
C VAL A 110 8.27 7.99 -0.02
N ALA A 111 7.78 7.82 -1.25
CA ALA A 111 7.58 8.95 -2.17
C ALA A 111 6.58 9.97 -1.62
N TRP A 112 5.50 9.50 -0.99
CA TRP A 112 4.47 10.33 -0.39
C TRP A 112 4.97 11.06 0.86
N GLU A 113 5.65 10.37 1.77
CA GLU A 113 6.26 10.97 2.97
C GLU A 113 7.30 12.03 2.58
N GLY A 114 8.14 11.75 1.58
CA GLY A 114 9.07 12.73 1.05
C GLY A 114 8.37 13.99 0.51
N LEU A 115 7.22 13.83 -0.17
CA LEU A 115 6.42 14.97 -0.63
C LEU A 115 5.80 15.74 0.53
N LEU A 116 5.33 15.04 1.55
CA LEU A 116 4.78 15.64 2.76
C LEU A 116 5.85 16.46 3.48
N VAL A 117 7.06 15.95 3.67
CA VAL A 117 8.18 16.67 4.29
C VAL A 117 8.54 17.92 3.49
N ARG A 118 8.70 17.80 2.17
CA ARG A 118 8.99 18.96 1.28
C ARG A 118 7.84 19.98 1.26
N ARG A 119 6.60 19.49 1.29
CA ARG A 119 5.29 20.15 1.44
C ARG A 119 5.16 21.00 2.70
N GLY A 120 5.48 20.36 3.82
CA GLY A 120 4.97 20.71 5.13
C GLY A 120 5.87 21.64 5.92
N ARG A 121 7.21 21.59 5.70
CA ARG A 121 8.35 22.37 6.26
C ARG A 121 8.31 22.84 7.74
N GLY A 122 7.23 22.66 8.49
CA GLY A 122 7.02 23.12 9.87
C GLY A 122 5.65 22.76 10.46
N ARG A 123 4.61 22.56 9.63
CA ARG A 123 3.26 22.11 10.09
C ARG A 123 3.09 20.59 10.11
N LEU A 124 4.13 19.84 9.76
CA LEU A 124 4.05 18.38 9.67
C LEU A 124 3.94 17.73 11.05
N ALA A 125 4.69 18.23 12.03
CA ALA A 125 4.62 17.75 13.41
C ALA A 125 3.18 17.84 13.96
N GLU A 126 2.50 18.96 13.75
CA GLU A 126 1.10 19.18 14.16
C GLU A 126 0.08 18.32 13.39
N ARG A 127 0.38 17.93 12.14
CA ARG A 127 -0.54 17.20 11.26
C ARG A 127 -0.27 15.70 11.20
N SER A 128 0.90 15.25 11.64
CA SER A 128 1.35 13.86 11.61
C SER A 128 0.35 12.92 12.28
N GLY A 129 -0.13 13.26 13.48
CA GLY A 129 -1.13 12.46 14.19
C GLY A 129 -2.46 12.35 13.46
N LYS A 130 -2.90 13.41 12.75
CA LYS A 130 -4.12 13.37 11.93
C LYS A 130 -3.95 12.56 10.66
N LEU A 131 -2.78 12.64 10.02
CA LEU A 131 -2.44 11.84 8.85
C LEU A 131 -2.36 10.36 9.23
N TYR A 132 -1.67 10.05 10.32
CA TYR A 132 -1.60 8.69 10.85
C TYR A 132 -2.99 8.14 11.22
N ALA A 133 -3.84 8.93 11.89
CA ALA A 133 -5.21 8.52 12.17
C ALA A 133 -6.03 8.28 10.89
N ALA A 134 -5.85 9.11 9.86
CA ALA A 134 -6.51 8.91 8.57
C ALA A 134 -6.01 7.64 7.86
N TRP A 135 -4.72 7.35 7.95
CA TRP A 135 -4.10 6.13 7.46
C TRP A 135 -4.72 4.89 8.15
N GLU A 136 -4.69 4.84 9.48
CA GLU A 136 -5.28 3.74 10.28
C GLU A 136 -6.76 3.51 9.98
N VAL A 137 -7.57 4.58 9.90
CA VAL A 137 -8.98 4.47 9.54
C VAL A 137 -9.15 3.89 8.14
N GLY A 138 -8.32 4.31 7.19
CA GLY A 138 -8.31 3.75 5.85
C GLY A 138 -7.98 2.25 5.86
N GLY A 139 -6.96 1.86 6.60
CA GLY A 139 -6.54 0.47 6.76
C GLY A 139 -7.63 -0.41 7.35
N LEU A 140 -8.27 0.03 8.44
CA LEU A 140 -9.37 -0.69 9.09
C LEU A 140 -10.56 -0.89 8.16
N VAL A 141 -10.95 0.15 7.43
CA VAL A 141 -12.02 0.06 6.41
C VAL A 141 -11.62 -0.94 5.33
N GLY A 142 -10.38 -0.89 4.85
CA GLY A 142 -9.91 -1.80 3.81
C GLY A 142 -9.84 -3.26 4.25
N VAL A 143 -9.36 -3.54 5.47
CA VAL A 143 -9.31 -4.90 6.04
C VAL A 143 -10.71 -5.47 6.19
N GLY A 144 -11.69 -4.66 6.59
CA GLY A 144 -13.08 -5.10 6.70
C GLY A 144 -13.72 -5.38 5.35
N LEU A 145 -13.46 -4.53 4.35
CA LEU A 145 -14.08 -4.64 3.03
C LEU A 145 -13.45 -5.69 2.12
N GLY A 146 -12.13 -5.88 2.17
CA GLY A 146 -11.43 -6.80 1.24
C GLY A 146 -11.97 -8.24 1.25
N PRO A 147 -12.04 -8.90 2.41
CA PRO A 147 -12.63 -10.24 2.54
C PRO A 147 -14.09 -10.30 2.09
N ALA A 148 -14.89 -9.27 2.41
CA ALA A 148 -16.30 -9.23 2.04
C ALA A 148 -16.51 -9.09 0.53
N LEU A 149 -15.71 -8.25 -0.13
CA LEU A 149 -15.77 -8.03 -1.57
C LEU A 149 -15.27 -9.23 -2.40
N PHE A 150 -14.39 -10.05 -1.82
CA PHE A 150 -13.85 -11.27 -2.46
C PHE A 150 -14.56 -12.58 -2.04
N ALA A 151 -15.52 -12.51 -1.12
CA ALA A 151 -16.38 -13.63 -0.75
C ALA A 151 -17.72 -13.65 -1.51
N LEU A 152 -18.05 -12.55 -2.22
CA LEU A 152 -19.16 -12.42 -3.16
C LEU A 152 -18.73 -12.89 -4.56
#